data_AF-A0A6L5E0F5-F1
#
_entry.id   AF-A0A6L5E0F5-F1
#
_cell.length_a   1.000
_cell.length_b   1.000
_cell.length_c   1.000
_cell.angle_alpha   90.00
_cell.angle_beta   90.00
_cell.angle_gamma   90.00
#
_symmetry.space_group_name_H-M   'P 1'
#
loop_
_entity.id
_entity.type
_entity.pdbx_description
1 polymer ?
#
loop_
_entity_poly.entity_id
_entity_poly.type
_entity_poly.pdbx_seq_one_letter_code
_entity_poly.pdbx_strand_id
1 'polypeptide(L)'
;MKRLLPILYTLATVLIIVGALFILQSETHGIILLTGGLVLNMIYRVFALNWNSVKEFKLNSLLKILGILIMAFACALIFTDSDQKFNFLILSVLLDLVLNFKEISFRTK
;
A
#
# COMPACT_ATOMS: atom_id res chain seq x y z
N MET A 1 5.53 17.81 -9.27
CA MET A 1 4.89 16.62 -8.64
C MET A 1 5.16 15.29 -9.38
N LYS A 2 5.07 15.21 -10.72
CA LYS A 2 5.21 13.91 -11.44
C LYS A 2 6.54 13.15 -11.23
N ARG A 3 7.66 13.84 -10.97
CA ARG A 3 8.97 13.22 -10.70
C ARG A 3 9.14 12.70 -9.27
N LEU A 4 8.36 13.22 -8.30
CA LEU A 4 8.46 12.82 -6.90
C LEU A 4 7.62 11.56 -6.60
N LEU A 5 6.54 11.32 -7.34
CA LEU A 5 5.69 10.13 -7.17
C LEU A 5 6.46 8.79 -7.28
N PRO A 6 7.31 8.57 -8.30
CA PRO A 6 8.05 7.32 -8.42
C PRO A 6 9.05 7.12 -7.27
N ILE A 7 9.67 8.19 -6.81
CA ILE A 7 10.61 8.17 -5.68
C ILE A 7 9.86 7.79 -4.41
N LEU A 8 8.71 8.43 -4.17
CA LEU A 8 7.86 8.16 -3.01
C LEU A 8 7.38 6.69 -2.99
N TYR A 9 6.95 6.18 -4.14
CA TYR A 9 6.54 4.79 -4.29
C TYR A 9 7.70 3.83 -4.00
N THR A 10 8.86 4.07 -4.60
CA THR A 10 10.05 3.22 -4.41
C THR A 10 10.48 3.19 -2.94
N LEU A 11 10.49 4.36 -2.29
CA LEU A 11 10.85 4.49 -0.89
C LEU A 11 9.84 3.77 0.03
N ALA A 12 8.55 3.89 -0.28
CA ALA A 12 7.49 3.14 0.41
C ALA A 12 7.69 1.63 0.29
N THR A 13 7.96 1.14 -0.92
CA THR A 13 8.18 -0.29 -1.18
C THR A 13 9.41 -0.81 -0.44
N VAL A 14 10.53 -0.07 -0.47
CA VAL A 14 11.75 -0.44 0.26
C VAL A 14 11.48 -0.53 1.77
N LEU A 15 10.79 0.46 2.35
CA LEU A 15 10.42 0.45 3.77
C LEU A 15 9.53 -0.74 4.14
N ILE A 16 8.56 -1.09 3.30
CA ILE A 16 7.69 -2.26 3.53
C ILE A 16 8.51 -3.55 3.51
N ILE A 17 9.41 -3.73 2.52
CA ILE A 17 10.25 -4.93 2.41
C ILE A 17 11.20 -5.03 3.59
N VAL A 18 11.93 -3.95 3.91
CA VAL A 18 12.88 -3.93 5.02
C VAL A 18 12.14 -4.13 6.36
N GLY A 19 11.02 -3.45 6.58
CA GLY A 19 10.20 -3.65 7.76
C GLY A 19 9.71 -5.09 7.93
N ALA A 20 9.29 -5.73 6.84
CA ALA A 20 8.86 -7.14 6.86
C ALA A 20 10.01 -8.08 7.21
N LEU A 21 11.21 -7.85 6.67
CA LEU A 21 12.40 -8.64 7.00
C LEU A 21 12.79 -8.50 8.49
N PHE A 22 12.69 -7.31 9.06
CA PHE A 22 12.97 -7.07 10.48
C PHE A 22 11.95 -7.76 11.40
N ILE A 23 10.67 -7.76 11.02
CA ILE A 23 9.63 -8.52 11.75
C ILE A 23 9.97 -10.01 11.77
N LEU A 24 10.43 -10.59 10.65
CA LEU A 24 10.84 -12.00 10.60
C LEU A 24 12.04 -12.31 11.50
N GLN A 25 12.91 -11.33 11.73
CA GLN A 25 14.05 -11.44 12.64
C GLN A 25 13.69 -11.13 14.10
N SER A 26 12.40 -10.95 14.41
CA SER A 26 11.90 -10.57 15.75
C SER A 26 12.45 -9.23 16.27
N GLU A 27 12.88 -8.35 15.36
CA GLU A 27 13.34 -7.01 15.69
C GLU A 27 12.14 -6.07 15.84
N THR A 28 11.99 -5.45 17.01
CA THR A 28 10.87 -4.55 17.36
C THR A 28 10.76 -3.34 16.42
N HIS A 29 11.87 -2.96 15.78
CA HIS A 29 11.94 -1.81 14.88
C HIS A 29 11.25 -2.10 13.53
N GLY A 30 11.03 -3.37 13.19
CA GLY A 30 10.38 -3.78 11.94
C GLY A 30 8.94 -3.29 11.81
N ILE A 31 8.20 -3.23 12.93
CA ILE A 31 6.81 -2.73 12.94
C ILE A 31 6.76 -1.25 12.54
N ILE A 32 7.66 -0.43 13.08
CA ILE A 32 7.69 1.01 12.82
C ILE A 32 8.07 1.27 11.35
N LEU A 33 9.10 0.59 10.85
CA LEU A 33 9.53 0.69 9.45
C LEU A 33 8.40 0.27 8.50
N LEU A 34 7.72 -0.82 8.81
CA LEU A 34 6.66 -1.35 7.98
C LEU A 34 5.43 -0.45 7.96
N THR A 35 4.98 0.03 9.13
CA THR A 35 3.87 0.99 9.21
C THR A 35 4.22 2.30 8.49
N GLY A 36 5.46 2.78 8.65
CA GLY A 36 5.95 3.96 7.92
C GLY A 36 5.89 3.77 6.40
N GLY A 37 6.34 2.62 5.90
CA GLY A 37 6.25 2.25 4.49
C GLY A 37 4.82 2.17 3.97
N LEU A 38 3.90 1.54 4.73
CA LEU A 38 2.48 1.46 4.36
C LEU A 38 1.81 2.84 4.31
N VAL A 39 2.08 3.72 5.27
CA VAL A 39 1.57 5.10 5.28
C VAL A 39 2.08 5.88 4.06
N LEU A 40 3.37 5.78 3.76
CA LEU A 40 3.98 6.37 2.57
C LEU A 40 3.33 5.86 1.28
N ASN A 41 3.06 4.55 1.18
CA ASN A 41 2.40 3.96 0.02
C ASN A 41 0.95 4.45 -0.13
N MET A 42 0.25 4.61 0.99
CA MET A 42 -1.11 5.16 1.02
C MET A 42 -1.14 6.61 0.52
N ILE A 43 -0.21 7.44 0.99
CA ILE A 43 -0.06 8.83 0.55
C ILE A 43 0.22 8.86 -0.96
N TYR A 44 1.15 8.03 -1.44
CA TYR A 44 1.42 7.89 -2.87
C TYR A 44 0.14 7.57 -3.67
N ARG A 45 -0.64 6.59 -3.23
CA ARG A 45 -1.87 6.19 -3.93
C ARG A 45 -2.93 7.29 -3.97
N VAL A 46 -3.11 8.02 -2.87
CA VAL A 46 -4.06 9.15 -2.81
C VAL A 46 -3.65 10.23 -3.81
N PHE A 47 -2.36 10.53 -3.93
CA PHE A 47 -1.85 11.51 -4.91
C PHE A 47 -1.85 10.98 -6.36
N ALA A 48 -1.67 9.68 -6.56
CA ALA A 48 -1.73 9.03 -7.87
C ALA A 48 -3.18 8.83 -8.37
N LEU A 49 -4.17 8.96 -7.49
CA LEU A 49 -5.57 8.76 -7.80
C LEU A 49 -6.07 9.86 -8.76
N ASN A 50 -6.67 9.45 -9.88
CA ASN A 50 -7.36 10.38 -10.76
C ASN A 50 -8.77 10.64 -10.23
N TRP A 51 -8.95 11.77 -9.54
CA TRP A 51 -10.22 12.18 -8.95
C TRP A 51 -11.36 12.34 -9.96
N ASN A 52 -11.05 12.67 -11.21
CA ASN A 52 -12.08 12.75 -12.26
C ASN A 52 -12.66 11.36 -12.57
N SER A 53 -11.83 10.31 -12.62
CA SER A 53 -12.30 8.94 -12.83
C SER A 53 -12.98 8.32 -11.61
N VAL A 54 -12.82 8.91 -10.42
CA VAL A 54 -13.59 8.54 -9.22
C VAL A 54 -15.00 9.08 -9.31
N LYS A 55 -15.18 10.33 -9.76
CA LYS A 55 -16.50 10.94 -9.95
C LYS A 55 -17.34 10.20 -11.00
N GLU A 56 -16.69 9.59 -11.99
CA GLU A 56 -17.32 8.75 -13.00
C GLU A 56 -17.60 7.30 -12.54
N PHE A 57 -17.35 6.97 -11.27
CA PHE A 57 -17.54 5.62 -10.70
C PHE A 57 -16.90 4.48 -11.52
N LYS A 58 -15.77 4.76 -12.17
CA LYS A 58 -15.05 3.71 -12.91
C LYS A 58 -14.59 2.63 -11.94
N LEU A 59 -14.92 1.37 -12.24
CA LEU A 59 -14.57 0.19 -11.44
C LEU A 59 -13.10 0.16 -11.00
N ASN A 60 -12.19 0.58 -11.88
CA ASN A 60 -10.76 0.65 -11.57
C ASN A 60 -10.44 1.68 -10.47
N SER A 61 -11.10 2.84 -10.47
CA SER A 61 -10.91 3.86 -9.44
C SER A 61 -11.45 3.40 -8.08
N LEU A 62 -12.60 2.72 -8.08
CA LEU A 62 -13.20 2.15 -6.87
C LEU A 62 -12.30 1.07 -6.25
N LEU A 63 -11.73 0.20 -7.07
CA LEU A 63 -10.76 -0.81 -6.61
C LEU A 63 -9.51 -0.19 -5.97
N LYS A 64 -9.02 0.94 -6.50
CA LYS A 64 -7.89 1.67 -5.90
C LYS A 64 -8.24 2.25 -4.53
N ILE A 65 -9.43 2.83 -4.39
CA ILE A 65 -9.92 3.34 -3.10
C ILE A 65 -10.10 2.19 -2.10
N LEU A 66 -10.67 1.07 -2.54
CA LEU A 66 -10.80 -0.12 -1.70
C LEU A 66 -9.43 -0.62 -1.23
N GLY A 67 -8.43 -0.64 -2.11
CA GLY A 67 -7.05 -1.01 -1.74
C GLY A 67 -6.45 -0.06 -0.69
N ILE A 68 -6.67 1.25 -0.81
CA ILE A 68 -6.27 2.23 0.20
C ILE A 68 -6.95 1.95 1.55
N LEU A 69 -8.26 1.64 1.54
CA LEU A 69 -9.02 1.33 2.76
C LEU A 69 -8.52 0.04 3.44
N ILE A 70 -8.24 -1.00 2.67
CA ILE A 70 -7.69 -2.27 3.19
C ILE A 70 -6.30 -2.03 3.80
N MET A 71 -5.44 -1.24 3.15
CA MET A 71 -4.16 -0.83 3.72
C MET A 71 -4.31 -0.05 5.03
N ALA A 72 -5.25 0.89 5.09
CA ALA A 72 -5.52 1.65 6.31
C ALA A 72 -6.00 0.76 7.46
N PHE A 73 -6.88 -0.19 7.14
CA PHE A 73 -7.36 -1.17 8.11
C PHE A 73 -6.23 -2.08 8.60
N ALA A 74 -5.36 -2.56 7.70
CA ALA A 74 -4.19 -3.35 8.06
C ALA A 74 -3.23 -2.56 8.95
N CYS A 75 -2.94 -1.29 8.63
CA CYS A 75 -2.14 -0.40 9.48
C CYS A 75 -2.72 -0.24 10.89
N ALA A 76 -4.04 -0.04 11.01
CA ALA A 76 -4.69 0.06 12.31
C ALA A 76 -4.60 -1.27 13.09
N LEU A 77 -4.78 -2.41 12.40
CA LEU A 77 -4.72 -3.73 13.02
C LEU A 77 -3.34 -4.08 13.60
N ILE A 78 -2.26 -3.54 13.03
CA ILE A 78 -0.89 -3.74 13.54
C ILE A 78 -0.76 -3.28 15.00
N PHE A 79 -1.46 -2.21 15.38
CA PHE A 79 -1.44 -1.66 16.75
C PHE A 79 -2.37 -2.40 17.72
N THR A 80 -3.06 -3.44 17.25
CA THR A 80 -3.91 -4.29 18.09
C THR A 80 -3.24 -5.63 18.34
N ASP A 81 -3.62 -6.30 19.43
CA ASP A 81 -3.17 -7.67 19.76
C ASP A 81 -3.88 -8.75 18.93
N SER A 82 -4.46 -8.39 17.79
CA SER A 82 -5.13 -9.34 16.91
C SER A 82 -4.12 -10.27 16.23
N ASP A 83 -4.35 -11.58 16.32
CA ASP A 83 -3.58 -12.60 15.59
C ASP A 83 -3.69 -12.44 14.06
N GLN A 84 -4.76 -11.80 13.59
CA GLN A 84 -5.03 -11.63 12.16
C GLN A 84 -4.26 -10.45 11.54
N LYS A 85 -3.50 -9.67 12.33
CA LYS A 85 -2.80 -8.48 11.83
C LYS A 85 -1.86 -8.78 10.67
N PHE A 86 -1.10 -9.87 10.76
CA PHE A 86 -0.17 -10.26 9.69
C PHE A 86 -0.89 -10.77 8.44
N ASN A 87 -2.02 -11.48 8.59
CA ASN A 87 -2.81 -11.95 7.46
C ASN A 87 -3.40 -10.78 6.65
N PHE A 88 -3.98 -9.80 7.33
CA PHE A 88 -4.47 -8.58 6.68
C PHE A 88 -3.36 -7.77 6.04
N LEU A 89 -2.17 -7.78 6.64
CA LEU A 89 -1.00 -7.11 6.10
C LEU A 89 -0.54 -7.72 4.77
N ILE A 90 -0.41 -9.04 4.74
CA ILE A 90 -0.06 -9.79 3.52
C ILE A 90 -1.12 -9.55 2.44
N LEU A 91 -2.40 -9.63 2.81
CA LEU A 91 -3.50 -9.38 1.89
C LEU A 91 -3.44 -7.97 1.29
N SER A 92 -3.18 -6.96 2.13
CA SER A 92 -2.99 -5.56 1.75
C SER A 92 -1.86 -5.42 0.71
N VAL A 93 -0.68 -6.01 0.98
CA VAL A 93 0.48 -5.93 0.09
C VAL A 93 0.24 -6.67 -1.23
N LEU A 94 -0.38 -7.86 -1.19
CA LEU A 94 -0.73 -8.61 -2.41
C LEU A 94 -1.75 -7.85 -3.27
N LEU A 95 -2.78 -7.28 -2.65
CA LEU A 95 -3.78 -6.50 -3.36
C LEU A 95 -3.16 -5.23 -3.96
N ASP A 96 -2.22 -4.60 -3.26
CA ASP A 96 -1.43 -3.46 -3.76
C ASP A 96 -0.65 -3.83 -5.03
N LEU A 97 0.09 -4.96 -4.98
CA LEU A 97 0.83 -5.53 -6.11
C LEU A 97 -0.08 -5.82 -7.31
N VAL A 98 -1.21 -6.51 -7.09
CA VAL A 98 -2.17 -6.84 -8.16
C VAL A 98 -2.72 -5.59 -8.82
N LEU A 99 -3.09 -4.57 -8.04
CA LEU A 99 -3.58 -3.30 -8.58
C LEU A 99 -2.51 -2.58 -9.40
N ASN A 100 -1.25 -2.61 -8.97
CA ASN A 100 -0.13 -2.00 -9.70
C ASN A 100 0.21 -2.76 -10.99
N PHE A 101 0.24 -4.10 -10.97
CA PHE A 101 0.42 -4.90 -12.20
C PHE A 101 -0.67 -4.64 -13.22
N LYS A 102 -1.93 -4.51 -12.77
CA LYS A 102 -3.05 -4.18 -13.62
C LYS A 102 -2.85 -2.82 -14.29
N GLU A 103 -2.39 -1.80 -13.57
CA GLU A 103 -2.06 -0.50 -14.18
C GLU A 103 -0.97 -0.57 -15.26
N ILE A 104 0.09 -1.37 -15.04
CA ILE A 104 1.18 -1.54 -16.01
C ILE A 104 0.66 -2.23 -17.27
N SER A 105 -0.15 -3.28 -17.12
CA SER A 105 -0.75 -4.02 -18.23
C SER A 105 -1.74 -3.19 -19.05
N PHE A 106 -2.45 -2.23 -18.45
CA PHE A 106 -3.39 -1.36 -19.17
C PHE A 106 -2.72 -0.19 -19.90
N ARG A 107 -1.47 0.18 -19.56
CA ARG A 107 -0.71 1.20 -20.30
C ARG A 107 -0.06 0.70 -21.59
N THR A 108 -0.06 -0.62 -21.81
CA THR A 108 0.56 -1.27 -22.98
C THR A 108 -0.43 -1.57 -24.11
N LYS A 109 -1.69 -1.14 -23.99
CA LYS A 109 -2.72 -1.15 -25.05
C LYS A 109 -3.19 0.26 -25.33
#